data_AF-A0A450YRY7-F1
#
_entry.id   AF-A0A450YRY7-F1
#
_cell.length_a   1.000
_cell.length_b   1.000
_cell.length_c   1.000
_cell.angle_alpha   90.00
_cell.angle_beta   90.00
_cell.angle_gamma   90.00
#
_symmetry.space_group_name_H-M   'P 1'
#
loop_
_entity.id
_entity.type
_entity.pdbx_description
1 polymer ?
#
loop_
_entity_poly.entity_id
_entity_poly.type
_entity_poly.pdbx_seq_one_letter_code
_entity_poly.pdbx_strand_id
1 'polypeptide(L)'
;MESISKSYFTLQRIFKGNWERFVLDNRSQIPFSSAYDIWKVMNCREPDGLGYATYACPEQITHIPKTRKSRFRPVRAKIQVDKRVADMSRLFPNCPYFFHITFTVPSRFRTLLFEKRSFLNAVFSAGAQTILSFR
;
A
#
# COMPACT_ATOMS: atom_id res chain seq x y z
N MET A 1 3.69 25.28 -5.82
CA MET A 1 3.81 23.82 -5.63
C MET A 1 5.28 23.53 -5.39
N GLU A 2 5.71 23.68 -4.15
CA GLU A 2 7.13 23.65 -3.77
C GLU A 2 7.70 22.24 -3.96
N SER A 3 8.79 22.15 -4.72
CA SER A 3 9.56 20.93 -4.86
C SER A 3 10.15 20.59 -3.49
N ILE A 4 9.60 19.57 -2.86
CA ILE A 4 10.17 18.95 -1.66
C ILE A 4 11.66 18.72 -1.94
N SER A 5 12.50 19.40 -1.16
CA SER A 5 13.96 19.33 -1.22
C SER A 5 14.40 17.87 -1.24
N LYS A 6 15.39 17.55 -2.09
CA LYS A 6 15.94 16.20 -2.24
C LYS A 6 16.39 15.68 -0.88
N SER A 7 15.57 14.85 -0.23
CA SER A 7 16.03 14.07 0.91
C SER A 7 17.18 13.17 0.44
N TYR A 8 18.24 13.10 1.24
CA TYR A 8 19.49 12.40 0.91
C TYR A 8 19.31 10.87 0.72
N PHE A 9 18.12 10.36 1.01
CA PHE A 9 17.78 8.94 0.98
C PHE A 9 16.68 8.67 -0.04
N THR A 10 17.06 8.18 -1.21
CA THR A 10 16.11 7.58 -2.14
C THR A 10 15.82 6.13 -1.74
N LEU A 11 14.59 5.67 -1.98
CA LEU A 11 14.21 4.27 -1.78
C LEU A 11 15.15 3.29 -2.50
N GLN A 12 15.76 3.68 -3.64
CA GLN A 12 16.79 2.86 -4.29
C GLN A 12 17.96 2.56 -3.38
N ARG A 13 18.47 3.58 -2.68
CA ARG A 13 19.64 3.45 -1.81
C ARG A 13 19.33 2.58 -0.60
N ILE A 14 18.14 2.74 -0.04
CA ILE A 14 17.66 1.92 1.09
C ILE A 14 17.55 0.45 0.68
N PHE A 15 16.95 0.16 -0.48
CA PHE A 15 16.82 -1.22 -0.95
C PHE A 15 18.16 -1.81 -1.39
N LYS A 16 19.01 -1.08 -2.12
CA LYS A 16 20.33 -1.59 -2.54
C LYS A 16 21.20 -2.05 -1.36
N GLY A 17 21.13 -1.37 -0.20
CA GLY A 17 21.92 -1.74 0.98
C GLY A 17 21.31 -2.82 1.89
N ASN A 18 19.99 -2.97 1.91
CA ASN A 18 19.31 -3.81 2.91
C ASN A 18 18.53 -5.00 2.33
N TRP A 19 18.27 -5.01 1.01
CA TRP A 19 17.37 -5.98 0.40
C TRP A 19 17.87 -7.42 0.51
N GLU A 20 19.15 -7.67 0.27
CA GLU A 20 19.71 -9.03 0.33
C GLU A 20 19.61 -9.61 1.74
N ARG A 21 19.96 -8.82 2.76
CA ARG A 21 19.82 -9.21 4.17
C ARG A 21 18.35 -9.50 4.52
N PHE A 22 17.43 -8.65 4.08
CA PHE A 22 16.00 -8.83 4.32
C PHE A 22 15.44 -10.12 3.67
N VAL A 23 15.90 -10.46 2.47
CA VAL A 23 15.48 -11.68 1.75
C VAL A 23 15.99 -12.94 2.43
N LEU A 24 17.20 -12.91 3.00
CA LEU A 24 17.74 -14.03 3.76
C LEU A 24 16.88 -14.35 4.99
N ASP A 25 16.47 -13.31 5.73
CA ASP A 25 15.70 -13.48 6.96
C ASP A 25 14.21 -13.81 6.71
N ASN A 26 13.65 -13.43 5.56
CA ASN A 26 12.19 -13.46 5.32
C ASN A 26 11.78 -14.20 4.03
N ARG A 27 12.62 -15.09 3.51
CA ARG A 27 12.45 -15.72 2.19
C ARG A 27 11.08 -16.37 1.96
N SER A 28 10.50 -16.98 2.99
CA SER A 28 9.19 -17.66 2.91
C SER A 28 7.98 -16.72 2.96
N GLN A 29 8.17 -15.47 3.41
CA GLN A 29 7.09 -14.51 3.64
C GLN A 29 6.95 -13.48 2.51
N ILE A 30 7.89 -13.43 1.57
CA ILE A 30 7.90 -12.43 0.49
C ILE A 30 7.21 -13.01 -0.76
N PRO A 31 6.04 -12.47 -1.16
CA PRO A 31 5.42 -12.85 -2.41
C PRO A 31 6.26 -12.38 -3.60
N PHE A 32 6.28 -13.17 -4.68
CA PHE A 32 6.99 -12.83 -5.92
C PHE A 32 6.63 -11.43 -6.44
N SER A 33 5.36 -11.03 -6.36
CA SER A 33 4.91 -9.72 -6.84
C SER A 33 5.57 -8.55 -6.09
N SER A 34 5.81 -8.71 -4.79
CA SER A 34 6.52 -7.73 -3.95
C SER A 34 8.00 -7.68 -4.30
N ALA A 35 8.63 -8.85 -4.47
CA ALA A 35 10.04 -8.93 -4.87
C ALA A 35 10.28 -8.30 -6.26
N TYR A 36 9.39 -8.55 -7.23
CA TYR A 36 9.44 -7.94 -8.55
C TYR A 36 9.22 -6.42 -8.50
N ASP A 37 8.31 -5.94 -7.65
CA ASP A 37 8.09 -4.51 -7.44
C ASP A 37 9.32 -3.81 -6.85
N ILE A 38 10.07 -4.48 -5.98
CA ILE A 38 11.33 -3.97 -5.39
C ILE A 38 12.48 -4.03 -6.40
N TRP A 39 12.57 -5.10 -7.19
CA TRP A 39 13.52 -5.18 -8.31
C TRP A 39 13.33 -4.02 -9.31
N LYS A 40 12.08 -3.70 -9.68
CA LYS A 40 11.77 -2.52 -10.51
C LYS A 40 12.16 -1.20 -9.83
N VAL A 41 12.12 -1.13 -8.50
CA VAL A 41 12.53 0.05 -7.74
C VAL A 41 14.04 0.25 -7.85
N MET A 42 14.81 -0.83 -7.67
CA MET A 42 16.27 -0.81 -7.74
C MET A 42 16.76 -0.43 -9.15
N ASN A 43 16.21 -1.04 -10.18
CA ASN A 43 16.61 -0.88 -11.60
C ASN A 43 15.98 0.31 -12.35
N CYS A 44 15.45 1.30 -11.62
CA CYS A 44 14.78 2.41 -12.26
C CYS A 44 15.73 3.40 -12.93
N ARG A 45 15.41 3.78 -14.16
CA ARG A 45 16.22 4.68 -15.00
C ARG A 45 17.62 4.12 -15.28
N GLU A 46 17.80 2.82 -15.09
CA GLU A 46 19.01 2.09 -15.39
C GLU A 46 18.82 1.44 -16.77
N PRO A 47 19.64 1.80 -17.78
CA PRO A 47 19.46 1.35 -19.16
C PRO A 47 19.50 -0.17 -19.29
N ASP A 48 20.36 -0.85 -18.52
CA ASP A 48 20.54 -2.30 -18.57
C ASP A 48 19.49 -3.07 -17.75
N GLY A 49 18.72 -2.37 -16.91
CA GLY A 49 17.75 -2.98 -16.00
C GLY A 49 16.35 -3.06 -16.62
N LEU A 50 15.63 -1.93 -16.60
CA LEU A 50 14.26 -1.87 -17.16
C LEU A 50 14.25 -1.67 -18.69
N GLY A 51 15.42 -1.47 -19.29
CA GLY A 51 15.56 -1.05 -20.68
C GLY A 51 15.31 0.44 -20.89
N TYR A 52 15.49 0.87 -22.13
CA TYR A 52 15.23 2.23 -22.59
C TYR A 52 14.31 2.21 -23.83
N ALA A 53 13.66 3.33 -24.09
CA ALA A 53 13.00 3.59 -25.36
C ALA A 53 13.90 4.50 -26.17
N THR A 54 14.14 4.16 -27.43
CA THR A 54 14.93 4.99 -28.35
C THR A 54 13.97 5.76 -29.24
N TYR A 55 14.10 7.07 -29.25
CA TYR A 55 13.38 7.95 -30.17
C TYR A 55 14.39 8.53 -31.15
N ALA A 56 14.09 8.47 -32.43
CA ALA A 56 14.93 9.05 -33.48
C ALA A 56 14.12 10.12 -34.24
N CYS A 57 14.67 11.32 -34.28
CA CYS A 57 14.34 12.38 -35.23
C CYS A 57 15.48 12.41 -36.28
N PRO A 58 15.30 12.94 -37.50
CA PRO A 58 16.27 12.82 -38.59
C PRO A 58 17.73 13.22 -38.24
N GLU A 59 17.93 14.05 -37.22
CA GLU A 59 19.25 14.52 -36.77
C GLU A 59 19.58 14.17 -35.31
N GLN A 60 18.68 13.50 -34.58
CA GLN A 60 18.91 13.26 -33.15
C GLN A 60 18.27 11.96 -32.66
N ILE A 61 19.10 11.11 -32.07
CA ILE A 61 18.68 9.89 -31.38
C ILE A 61 18.76 10.15 -29.87
N THR A 62 17.64 9.98 -29.17
CA THR A 62 17.55 10.12 -27.72
C THR A 62 17.12 8.81 -27.08
N HIS A 63 17.90 8.33 -26.12
CA HIS A 63 17.54 7.18 -25.29
C HIS A 63 16.86 7.66 -24.02
N ILE A 64 15.62 7.23 -23.79
CA ILE A 64 14.86 7.54 -22.59
C ILE A 64 14.77 6.27 -21.73
N PRO A 65 15.50 6.19 -20.61
CA PRO A 65 15.43 5.05 -19.70
C PRO A 65 14.03 4.87 -19.12
N LYS A 66 13.54 3.64 -19.08
CA LYS A 66 12.20 3.37 -18.54
C LYS A 66 12.14 3.71 -17.05
N THR A 67 11.03 4.33 -16.65
CA THR A 67 10.78 4.68 -15.25
C THR A 67 9.99 3.58 -14.55
N ARG A 68 10.30 3.36 -13.27
CA ARG A 68 9.65 2.36 -12.44
C ARG A 68 8.14 2.62 -12.27
N LYS A 69 7.33 1.79 -12.92
CA LYS A 69 5.90 1.60 -12.62
C LYS A 69 5.77 0.57 -11.48
N SER A 70 6.27 0.90 -10.30
CA SER A 70 6.18 0.08 -9.08
C SER A 70 5.20 0.70 -8.08
N ARG A 71 4.54 -0.16 -7.29
CA ARG A 71 3.64 0.25 -6.19
C ARG A 71 4.35 1.05 -5.10
N PHE A 72 5.67 0.86 -4.95
CA PHE A 72 6.50 1.60 -3.99
C PHE A 72 6.89 3.02 -4.44
N ARG A 73 6.39 3.51 -5.60
CA ARG A 73 6.64 4.91 -5.99
C ARG A 73 5.78 5.83 -5.12
N PRO A 74 6.35 6.75 -4.32
CA PRO A 74 5.60 7.54 -3.35
C PRO A 74 4.40 8.28 -3.97
N VAL A 75 4.59 8.84 -5.17
CA VAL A 75 3.54 9.55 -5.91
C VAL A 75 2.37 8.62 -6.30
N ARG A 76 2.65 7.39 -6.76
CA ARG A 76 1.57 6.46 -7.17
C ARG A 76 0.91 5.80 -5.97
N ALA A 77 1.68 5.50 -4.93
CA ALA A 77 1.16 5.00 -3.65
C ALA A 77 0.15 6.00 -3.07
N LYS A 78 0.51 7.30 -3.04
CA LYS A 78 -0.40 8.36 -2.60
C LYS A 78 -1.69 8.40 -3.42
N ILE A 79 -1.60 8.42 -4.75
CA ILE A 79 -2.79 8.44 -5.62
C ILE A 79 -3.69 7.23 -5.36
N GLN A 80 -3.12 6.04 -5.11
CA GLN A 80 -3.90 4.85 -4.80
C GLN A 80 -4.60 4.95 -3.44
N VAL A 81 -3.92 5.52 -2.43
CA VAL A 81 -4.51 5.78 -1.11
C VAL A 81 -5.63 6.81 -1.22
N ASP A 82 -5.38 7.93 -1.90
CA ASP A 82 -6.37 9.00 -2.09
C ASP A 82 -7.62 8.47 -2.81
N LYS A 83 -7.45 7.66 -3.86
CA LYS A 83 -8.57 6.98 -4.54
C LYS A 83 -9.35 6.08 -3.60
N ARG A 84 -8.65 5.26 -2.81
CA ARG A 84 -9.31 4.37 -1.83
C ARG A 84 -10.08 5.16 -0.78
N VAL A 85 -9.53 6.28 -0.30
CA VAL A 85 -10.23 7.17 0.65
C VAL A 85 -11.47 7.77 0.00
N ALA A 86 -11.39 8.24 -1.24
CA ALA A 86 -12.54 8.78 -1.97
C ALA A 86 -13.61 7.72 -2.27
N ASP A 87 -13.21 6.48 -2.57
CA ASP A 87 -14.15 5.38 -2.79
C ASP A 87 -14.83 4.97 -1.48
N MET A 88 -14.07 4.90 -0.38
CA MET A 88 -14.63 4.65 0.95
C MET A 88 -15.55 5.78 1.40
N SER A 89 -15.21 7.04 1.11
CA SER A 89 -16.05 8.19 1.49
C SER A 89 -17.41 8.16 0.79
N ARG A 90 -17.49 7.59 -0.42
CA ARG A 90 -18.75 7.40 -1.16
C ARG A 90 -19.67 6.34 -0.57
N LEU A 91 -19.13 5.40 0.23
CA LEU A 91 -19.95 4.39 0.90
C LEU A 91 -20.74 4.97 2.08
N PHE A 92 -20.35 6.14 2.59
CA PHE A 92 -21.07 6.79 3.68
C PHE A 92 -22.27 7.58 3.14
N PRO A 93 -23.47 7.40 3.72
CA PRO A 93 -24.63 8.21 3.38
C PRO A 93 -24.34 9.69 3.66
N ASN A 94 -24.77 10.57 2.77
CA ASN A 94 -24.61 12.02 2.94
C ASN A 94 -25.71 12.54 3.88
N CYS A 95 -25.61 12.23 5.19
CA CYS A 95 -26.58 12.65 6.20
C CYS A 95 -25.91 13.47 7.33
N PRO A 96 -26.61 14.47 7.89
CA PRO A 96 -26.05 15.35 8.91
C PRO A 96 -25.75 14.67 10.26
N TYR A 97 -26.28 13.47 10.50
CA TYR A 97 -26.13 12.74 11.76
C TYR A 97 -25.74 11.27 11.50
N PHE A 98 -24.48 11.04 11.11
CA PHE A 98 -23.90 9.70 11.05
C PHE A 98 -23.21 9.37 12.39
N PHE A 99 -23.82 8.51 13.19
CA PHE A 99 -23.21 8.04 14.44
C PHE A 99 -22.32 6.83 14.17
N HIS A 100 -21.01 7.01 14.36
CA HIS A 100 -20.06 5.91 14.28
C HIS A 100 -19.93 5.22 15.65
N ILE A 101 -20.58 4.06 15.80
CA ILE A 101 -20.49 3.24 17.00
C ILE A 101 -19.41 2.17 16.79
N THR A 102 -18.38 2.17 17.64
CA THR A 102 -17.31 1.18 17.57
C THR A 102 -17.48 0.16 18.69
N PHE A 103 -17.73 -1.10 18.32
CA PHE A 103 -17.74 -2.21 19.25
C PHE A 103 -16.32 -2.75 19.43
N THR A 104 -15.73 -2.51 20.60
CA THR A 104 -14.40 -3.04 20.94
C THR A 104 -14.52 -4.24 21.86
N VAL A 105 -13.79 -5.30 21.52
CA VAL A 105 -13.70 -6.50 22.37
C VAL A 105 -12.56 -6.35 23.37
N PRO A 106 -12.75 -6.72 24.66
CA PRO A 106 -11.70 -6.72 25.66
C PRO A 106 -10.49 -7.55 25.21
N SER A 107 -9.28 -7.11 25.57
CA SER A 107 -8.02 -7.70 25.09
C SER A 107 -7.94 -9.22 25.30
N ARG A 108 -8.41 -9.71 26.45
CA ARG A 108 -8.42 -11.13 26.84
C ARG A 108 -9.20 -12.04 25.88
N PHE A 109 -10.22 -11.51 25.21
CA PHE A 109 -11.07 -12.28 24.29
C PHE A 109 -10.66 -12.14 22.82
N ARG A 110 -9.69 -11.26 22.49
CA ARG A 110 -9.26 -11.05 21.10
C ARG A 110 -8.62 -12.30 20.52
N THR A 111 -7.76 -12.98 21.27
CA THR A 111 -7.10 -14.22 20.83
C THR A 111 -8.13 -15.30 20.51
N LEU A 112 -9.16 -15.45 21.35
CA LEU A 112 -10.24 -16.43 21.15
C LEU A 112 -11.06 -16.14 19.89
N LEU A 113 -11.27 -14.88 19.52
CA LEU A 113 -11.95 -14.51 18.27
C LEU A 113 -11.12 -14.84 17.01
N PHE A 114 -9.79 -14.74 17.11
CA PHE A 114 -8.90 -15.12 16.01
C PHE A 114 -8.84 -16.63 15.83
N GLU A 115 -8.79 -17.40 16.93
CA GLU A 115 -8.74 -18.87 16.88
C GLU A 115 -10.08 -19.51 16.50
N LYS A 116 -11.19 -18.96 17.01
CA LYS A 116 -12.54 -19.49 16.76
C LYS A 116 -13.44 -18.41 16.16
N ARG A 117 -13.44 -18.35 14.82
CA ARG A 117 -14.26 -17.40 14.05
C ARG A 117 -15.76 -17.48 14.34
N SER A 118 -16.28 -18.62 14.82
CA SER A 118 -17.69 -18.75 15.21
C SER A 118 -18.12 -17.74 16.27
N PHE A 119 -17.21 -17.29 17.15
CA PHE A 119 -17.51 -16.29 18.18
C PHE A 119 -17.71 -14.87 17.63
N LEU A 120 -17.31 -14.59 16.38
CA LEU A 120 -17.60 -13.29 15.74
C LEU A 120 -19.12 -13.06 15.63
N ASN A 121 -19.90 -14.13 15.45
CA ASN A 121 -21.36 -14.02 15.39
C ASN A 121 -21.96 -13.48 16.68
N ALA A 122 -21.35 -13.78 17.84
CA ALA A 122 -21.78 -13.23 19.13
C ALA A 122 -21.52 -11.72 19.21
N VAL A 123 -20.39 -11.26 18.69
CA VAL A 123 -20.06 -9.82 18.63
C VAL A 123 -21.03 -9.08 17.71
N PHE A 124 -21.34 -9.64 16.54
CA PHE A 124 -22.33 -9.07 15.63
C PHE A 124 -23.74 -9.06 16.22
N SER A 125 -24.14 -10.13 16.91
CA SER A 125 -25.45 -10.21 17.57
C SER A 125 -25.57 -9.20 18.70
N ALA A 126 -24.55 -9.07 19.54
CA ALA A 126 -24.50 -8.07 20.61
C ALA A 126 -24.52 -6.64 20.06
N GLY A 127 -23.78 -6.40 18.96
CA GLY A 127 -23.80 -5.10 18.28
C GLY A 127 -25.17 -4.75 17.73
N ALA A 128 -25.84 -5.69 17.07
CA ALA A 128 -27.20 -5.52 16.57
C ALA A 128 -28.20 -5.24 17.71
N GLN A 129 -28.15 -6.02 18.80
CA GLN A 129 -28.98 -5.79 19.98
C GLN A 129 -28.74 -4.40 20.58
N THR A 130 -27.49 -3.97 20.69
CA THR A 130 -27.15 -2.65 21.23
C THR A 130 -27.78 -1.54 20.38
N ILE A 131 -27.64 -1.61 19.05
CA ILE A 131 -28.23 -0.63 18.12
C ILE A 131 -29.77 -0.62 18.24
N LEU A 132 -30.39 -1.80 18.31
CA LEU A 132 -31.85 -1.92 18.44
C LEU A 132 -32.36 -1.43 19.79
N SER A 133 -31.56 -1.55 20.86
CA SER A 133 -31.88 -1.05 22.20
C SER A 133 -31.63 0.44 22.38
N PHE A 134 -30.81 1.05 21.51
CA PHE A 134 -30.45 2.47 21.57
C PHE A 134 -31.56 3.38 20.99
N ARG A 135 -32.79 2.88 20.92
CA ARG A 135 -33.95 3.54 20.30
C ARG A 135 -34.71 4.39 21.29
#